data_AF-A0A3B0RPG2-F1
#
_entry.id   AF-A0A3B0RPG2-F1
#
_cell.length_a   1.000
_cell.length_b   1.000
_cell.length_c   1.000
_cell.angle_alpha   90.00
_cell.angle_beta   90.00
_cell.angle_gamma   90.00
#
_symmetry.space_group_name_H-M   'P 1'
#
loop_
_entity.id
_entity.type
_entity.pdbx_description
1 polymer ?
#
loop_
_entity_poly.entity_id
_entity_poly.type
_entity_poly.pdbx_seq_one_letter_code
_entity_poly.pdbx_strand_id
1 'polypeptide(L)'
;MAKTNSGTRASGARTSGVRGKIKRAIAGAAPSLAQALGGPLAGAAVAQLSKAIFGAPDGDEELLSEMLAQASPQHLVALKKAEQEFAIALREASLEGRRIDAGDRANARQRQIAMSDWTPSALGALIILGFFAVLGVMVARK
;
A
#
# COMPACT_ATOMS: atom_id res chain seq x y z
N MET A 1 -30.39 27.98 -1.21
CA MET A 1 -29.12 28.48 -1.80
C MET A 1 -28.17 27.30 -2.03
N ALA A 2 -28.19 26.70 -3.21
CA ALA A 2 -27.30 25.59 -3.58
C ALA A 2 -26.28 26.10 -4.60
N LYS A 3 -25.09 26.51 -4.14
CA LYS A 3 -24.02 27.02 -5.00
C LYS A 3 -23.02 25.89 -5.27
N THR A 4 -22.97 25.48 -6.55
CA THR A 4 -21.77 25.08 -7.30
C THR A 4 -20.91 23.91 -6.77
N ASN A 5 -21.21 22.69 -7.25
CA ASN A 5 -20.26 21.57 -7.30
C ASN A 5 -19.84 21.22 -8.76
N SER A 6 -20.00 22.18 -9.68
CA SER A 6 -19.70 22.01 -11.12
C SER A 6 -18.22 22.21 -11.47
N GLY A 7 -17.44 22.91 -10.63
CA GLY A 7 -16.02 23.18 -10.89
C GLY A 7 -15.10 21.96 -10.73
N THR A 8 -15.39 21.10 -9.75
CA THR A 8 -14.48 20.00 -9.36
C THR A 8 -14.51 18.83 -10.36
N ARG A 9 -15.67 18.53 -10.95
CA ARG A 9 -15.79 17.45 -11.96
C ARG A 9 -15.12 17.80 -13.29
N ALA A 10 -15.08 19.08 -13.67
CA ALA A 10 -14.44 19.54 -14.90
C ALA A 10 -12.90 19.59 -14.80
N SER A 11 -12.34 19.68 -13.59
CA SER A 11 -10.89 19.60 -13.35
C SER A 11 -10.39 18.15 -13.43
N GLY A 12 -11.07 17.20 -12.79
CA GLY A 12 -10.68 15.78 -12.80
C GLY A 12 -10.72 15.10 -14.19
N ALA A 13 -11.66 15.51 -15.05
CA ALA A 13 -11.72 15.00 -16.41
C ALA A 13 -10.56 15.50 -17.28
N ARG A 14 -10.11 16.75 -17.10
CA ARG A 14 -8.98 17.32 -17.83
C ARG A 14 -7.65 16.66 -17.42
N THR A 15 -7.40 16.54 -16.12
CA THR A 15 -6.18 15.88 -15.60
C THR A 15 -6.07 14.43 -16.05
N SER A 16 -7.17 13.68 -16.09
CA SER A 16 -7.17 12.29 -16.62
C SER A 16 -6.72 12.20 -18.09
N GLY A 17 -7.09 13.17 -18.92
CA GLY A 17 -6.68 13.25 -20.32
C GLY A 17 -5.19 13.54 -20.47
N VAL A 18 -4.66 14.44 -19.63
CA VAL A 18 -3.24 14.82 -19.61
C VAL A 18 -2.37 13.66 -19.11
N ARG A 19 -2.74 13.00 -18.02
CA ARG A 19 -2.05 11.81 -17.49
C ARG A 19 -1.99 10.67 -18.51
N GLY A 20 -3.04 10.49 -19.31
CA GLY A 20 -3.05 9.52 -20.40
C GLY A 20 -2.02 9.82 -21.50
N LYS A 21 -1.74 11.09 -21.80
CA LYS A 21 -0.68 11.51 -22.72
C LYS A 21 0.70 11.23 -22.12
N ILE A 22 0.92 11.63 -20.86
CA ILE A 22 2.17 11.40 -20.12
C ILE A 22 2.48 9.90 -20.08
N LYS A 23 1.50 9.07 -19.70
CA LYS A 23 1.64 7.61 -19.65
C LYS A 23 2.14 7.03 -20.97
N ARG A 24 1.60 7.47 -22.11
CA ARG A 24 2.04 7.00 -23.43
C ARG A 24 3.47 7.44 -23.76
N ALA A 25 3.85 8.66 -23.40
CA ALA A 25 5.20 9.17 -23.64
C ALA A 25 6.27 8.40 -22.84
N ILE A 26 5.97 8.05 -21.58
CA ILE A 26 6.95 7.44 -20.67
C ILE A 26 6.90 5.91 -20.61
N ALA A 27 5.87 5.26 -21.16
CA ALA A 27 5.66 3.81 -21.04
C ALA A 27 6.87 2.95 -21.43
N GLY A 28 7.65 3.37 -22.44
CA GLY A 28 8.84 2.64 -22.88
C GLY A 28 10.08 2.85 -22.00
N ALA A 29 10.20 4.02 -21.35
CA ALA A 29 11.39 4.39 -20.58
C ALA A 29 11.23 4.16 -19.06
N ALA A 30 10.00 4.31 -18.55
CA ALA A 30 9.64 4.25 -17.13
C ALA A 30 8.29 3.52 -16.94
N PRO A 31 8.27 2.17 -17.04
CA PRO A 31 7.04 1.39 -17.01
C PRO A 31 6.33 1.40 -15.65
N SER A 32 7.06 1.42 -14.53
CA SER A 32 6.46 1.42 -13.18
C SER A 32 5.78 2.75 -12.89
N LEU A 33 6.42 3.86 -13.25
CA LEU A 33 5.80 5.19 -13.18
C LEU A 33 4.58 5.29 -14.11
N ALA A 34 4.66 4.75 -15.33
CA ALA A 34 3.53 4.71 -16.26
C ALA A 34 2.34 3.91 -15.71
N GLN A 35 2.60 2.81 -15.00
CA GLN A 35 1.56 2.02 -14.38
C GLN A 35 0.96 2.73 -13.16
N ALA A 36 1.80 3.36 -12.34
CA ALA A 36 1.37 4.15 -11.20
C ALA A 36 0.48 5.34 -11.59
N LEU A 37 0.74 6.01 -12.72
CA LEU A 37 -0.10 7.08 -13.29
C LEU A 37 -1.54 6.66 -13.60
N GLY A 38 -1.78 5.37 -13.85
CA GLY A 38 -3.12 4.81 -14.08
C GLY A 38 -3.77 4.16 -12.86
N GLY A 39 -3.11 4.22 -11.69
CA GLY A 39 -3.53 3.53 -10.48
C GLY A 39 -3.69 4.45 -9.28
N PRO A 40 -3.87 3.89 -8.07
CA PRO A 40 -4.05 4.66 -6.84
C PRO A 40 -2.82 5.51 -6.47
N LEU A 41 -1.66 5.18 -7.03
CA LEU A 41 -0.39 5.89 -6.82
C LEU A 41 -0.14 7.00 -7.85
N ALA A 42 -1.14 7.40 -8.63
CA ALA A 42 -0.95 8.36 -9.72
C ALA A 42 -0.40 9.72 -9.24
N GLY A 43 -0.86 10.22 -8.10
CA GLY A 43 -0.36 11.48 -7.53
C GLY A 43 1.12 11.40 -7.15
N ALA A 44 1.55 10.29 -6.54
CA ALA A 44 2.95 10.08 -6.19
C ALA A 44 3.85 9.93 -7.44
N ALA A 45 3.33 9.28 -8.49
CA ALA A 45 4.05 9.15 -9.76
C ALA A 45 4.24 10.50 -10.46
N VAL A 46 3.21 11.36 -10.48
CA VAL A 46 3.32 12.74 -11.01
C VAL A 46 4.33 13.54 -10.20
N ALA A 47 4.26 13.49 -8.86
CA ALA A 47 5.19 14.23 -8.00
C ALA A 47 6.65 13.80 -8.22
N GLN A 48 6.91 12.50 -8.38
CA GLN A 48 8.25 11.99 -8.64
C GLN A 48 8.75 12.38 -10.05
N LEU A 49 7.88 12.36 -11.07
CA LEU A 49 8.23 12.87 -12.40
C LEU A 49 8.52 14.37 -12.38
N SER A 50 7.67 15.14 -11.72
CA SER A 50 7.83 16.58 -11.57
C SER A 50 9.15 16.91 -10.89
N LYS A 51 9.50 16.20 -9.82
CA LYS A 51 10.79 16.36 -9.15
C LYS A 51 11.97 16.04 -10.08
N ALA A 52 11.84 15.04 -10.93
CA ALA A 52 12.92 14.64 -11.83
C ALA A 52 13.14 15.62 -13.01
N ILE A 53 12.08 16.29 -13.47
CA ILE A 53 12.13 17.20 -14.62
C ILE A 53 12.29 18.67 -14.19
N PHE A 54 11.54 19.09 -13.18
CA PHE A 54 11.48 20.48 -12.71
C PHE A 54 12.23 20.72 -11.40
N GLY A 55 12.68 19.68 -10.70
CA GLY A 55 13.33 19.81 -9.38
C GLY A 55 12.35 20.08 -8.23
N ALA A 56 11.05 20.23 -8.51
CA ALA A 56 10.00 20.50 -7.53
C ALA A 56 8.87 19.48 -7.63
N PRO A 57 8.22 19.09 -6.52
CA PRO A 57 7.15 18.09 -6.51
C PRO A 57 5.82 18.60 -7.09
N ASP A 58 5.61 19.93 -7.13
CA ASP A 58 4.34 20.59 -7.50
C ASP A 58 4.35 21.13 -8.95
N GLY A 59 4.85 20.35 -9.89
CA GLY A 59 4.84 20.74 -11.30
C GLY A 59 3.46 20.56 -11.92
N ASP A 60 3.09 21.52 -12.77
CA ASP A 60 1.86 21.48 -13.54
C ASP A 60 1.84 20.25 -14.47
N GLU A 61 0.77 19.45 -14.42
CA GLU A 61 0.64 18.22 -15.21
C GLU A 61 0.58 18.53 -16.71
N GLU A 62 -0.05 19.64 -17.09
CA GLU A 62 -0.10 20.11 -18.47
C GLU A 62 1.31 20.42 -18.98
N LEU A 63 2.09 21.21 -18.23
CA LEU A 63 3.48 21.55 -18.57
C LEU A 63 4.37 20.30 -18.63
N LEU A 64 4.20 19.38 -17.68
CA LEU A 64 4.91 18.10 -17.65
C LEU A 64 4.63 17.29 -18.93
N SER A 65 3.38 17.28 -19.39
CA SER A 65 3.00 16.56 -20.62
C SER A 65 3.62 17.16 -21.88
N GLU A 66 3.75 18.49 -21.96
CA GLU A 66 4.37 19.19 -23.08
C GLU A 66 5.89 18.98 -23.12
N MET A 67 6.55 19.08 -21.97
CA MET A 67 7.99 18.83 -21.86
C MET A 67 8.35 17.37 -22.20
N LEU A 68 7.53 16.42 -21.77
CA LEU A 68 7.70 15.01 -22.10
C LEU A 68 7.36 14.70 -23.56
N ALA A 69 6.48 15.47 -24.20
CA ALA A 69 6.19 15.32 -25.62
C ALA A 69 7.37 15.77 -26.50
N GLN A 70 8.18 16.73 -26.02
CA GLN A 70 9.41 17.20 -26.68
C GLN A 70 10.67 16.45 -26.21
N ALA A 71 10.51 15.22 -25.69
CA ALA A 71 11.53 14.44 -24.97
C ALA A 71 12.96 14.63 -25.49
N SER A 72 13.75 15.42 -24.76
CA SER A 72 15.19 15.49 -24.98
C SER A 72 15.88 14.23 -24.42
N PRO A 73 17.00 13.78 -25.01
CA PRO A 73 17.75 12.62 -24.49
C PRO A 73 18.16 12.77 -23.02
N GLN A 74 18.38 14.01 -22.56
CA GLN A 74 18.72 14.32 -21.17
C GLN A 74 17.56 14.04 -20.21
N HIS A 75 16.32 14.34 -20.62
CA HIS A 75 15.12 14.02 -19.83
C HIS A 75 14.88 12.52 -19.74
N LEU A 76 15.25 11.73 -20.75
CA LEU A 76 15.14 10.27 -20.70
C LEU A 76 16.06 9.66 -19.64
N VAL A 77 17.26 10.21 -19.46
CA VAL A 77 18.19 9.77 -18.40
C VAL A 77 17.65 10.11 -17.02
N ALA A 78 17.15 11.34 -16.84
CA ALA A 78 16.51 11.77 -15.59
C ALA A 78 15.28 10.91 -15.25
N LEU A 79 14.45 10.61 -16.25
CA LEU A 79 13.28 9.75 -16.13
C LEU A 79 13.66 8.32 -15.72
N LYS A 80 14.72 7.76 -16.31
CA LYS A 80 15.21 6.42 -15.97
C LYS A 80 15.81 6.35 -14.57
N LYS A 81 16.41 7.44 -14.08
CA LYS A 81 16.85 7.55 -12.68
C LYS A 81 15.64 7.62 -11.74
N ALA A 82 14.65 8.44 -12.07
CA ALA A 82 13.42 8.57 -11.28
C ALA A 82 12.64 7.24 -11.19
N GLU A 83 12.59 6.48 -12.29
CA GLU A 83 12.01 5.12 -12.33
C GLU A 83 12.74 4.17 -11.36
N GLN A 84 14.07 4.20 -11.30
CA GLN A 84 14.84 3.36 -10.39
C GLN A 84 14.59 3.74 -8.93
N GLU A 85 14.61 5.03 -8.61
CA GLU A 85 14.30 5.53 -7.26
C GLU A 85 12.88 5.15 -6.84
N PHE A 86 11.91 5.29 -7.74
CA PHE A 86 10.53 4.89 -7.50
C PHE A 86 10.40 3.38 -7.26
N ALA A 87 11.07 2.56 -8.06
CA ALA A 87 11.07 1.11 -7.89
C ALA A 87 11.76 0.67 -6.59
N ILE A 88 12.79 1.37 -6.13
CA ILE A 88 13.43 1.12 -4.84
C ILE A 88 12.45 1.45 -3.71
N ALA A 89 11.85 2.65 -3.73
CA ALA A 89 10.88 3.06 -2.71
C ALA A 89 9.69 2.10 -2.63
N LEU A 90 9.19 1.60 -3.77
CA LEU A 90 8.10 0.62 -3.79
C LEU A 90 8.51 -0.73 -3.18
N ARG A 91 9.74 -1.18 -3.44
CA ARG A 91 10.29 -2.41 -2.82
C ARG A 91 10.50 -2.23 -1.33
N GLU A 92 11.02 -1.09 -0.88
CA GLU A 92 11.22 -0.76 0.53
C GLU A 92 9.89 -0.74 1.28
N ALA A 93 8.88 -0.04 0.75
CA ALA A 93 7.54 -0.02 1.33
C ALA A 93 6.93 -1.43 1.43
N SER A 94 7.14 -2.27 0.41
CA SER A 94 6.66 -3.66 0.42
C SER A 94 7.39 -4.52 1.44
N LEU A 95 8.71 -4.33 1.60
CA LEU A 95 9.52 -5.03 2.59
C LEU A 95 9.11 -4.64 4.00
N GLU A 96 8.87 -3.36 4.23
CA GLU A 96 8.46 -2.85 5.54
C GLU A 96 7.07 -3.36 5.91
N GLY A 97 6.11 -3.37 4.98
CA GLY A 97 4.82 -4.03 5.20
C GLY A 97 4.98 -5.49 5.62
N ARG A 98 5.85 -6.26 4.94
CA ARG A 98 6.13 -7.65 5.33
C ARG A 98 6.78 -7.78 6.70
N ARG A 99 7.65 -6.84 7.10
CA ARG A 99 8.26 -6.82 8.44
C ARG A 99 7.20 -6.56 9.50
N ILE A 100 6.31 -5.61 9.27
CA ILE A 100 5.19 -5.30 10.17
C ILE A 100 4.30 -6.53 10.34
N ASP A 101 3.91 -7.19 9.24
CA ASP A 101 3.08 -8.41 9.30
C ASP A 101 3.78 -9.57 10.01
N ALA A 102 5.10 -9.72 9.82
CA ALA A 102 5.89 -10.73 10.53
C ALA A 102 5.99 -10.40 12.02
N GLY A 103 6.17 -9.13 12.37
CA GLY A 103 6.18 -8.61 13.72
C GLY A 103 4.84 -8.82 14.44
N ASP A 104 3.72 -8.60 13.76
CA ASP A 104 2.38 -8.84 14.29
C ASP A 104 2.18 -10.32 14.66
N ARG A 105 2.59 -11.24 13.78
CA ARG A 105 2.57 -12.69 14.07
C ARG A 105 3.48 -13.07 15.23
N ALA A 106 4.66 -12.46 15.34
CA ALA A 106 5.58 -12.72 16.44
C ALA A 106 5.00 -12.20 17.77
N ASN A 107 4.43 -10.99 17.77
CA ASN A 107 3.78 -10.40 18.93
C ASN A 107 2.57 -11.24 19.37
N ALA A 108 1.75 -11.73 18.44
CA ALA A 108 0.65 -12.63 18.75
C ALA A 108 1.12 -13.91 19.48
N ARG A 109 2.22 -14.53 19.03
CA ARG A 109 2.82 -15.70 19.71
C ARG A 109 3.41 -15.31 21.07
N GLN A 110 4.09 -14.18 21.16
CA GLN A 110 4.63 -13.68 22.42
C GLN A 110 3.53 -13.37 23.43
N ARG A 111 2.39 -12.81 23.01
CA ARG A 111 1.23 -12.64 23.87
C ARG A 111 0.71 -13.98 24.38
N GLN A 112 0.61 -15.00 23.54
CA GLN A 112 0.17 -16.33 23.98
C GLN A 112 1.11 -16.92 25.06
N ILE A 113 2.42 -16.73 24.90
CA ILE A 113 3.42 -17.17 25.87
C ILE A 113 3.35 -16.33 27.16
N ALA A 114 3.26 -15.00 27.01
CA ALA A 114 3.31 -14.04 28.11
C ALA A 114 2.02 -14.00 28.95
N MET A 115 0.86 -14.30 28.35
CA MET A 115 -0.39 -14.33 29.09
C MET A 115 -0.36 -15.39 30.19
N SER A 116 0.48 -16.45 30.09
CA SER A 116 0.74 -17.47 31.12
C SER A 116 -0.49 -17.82 31.94
N ASP A 117 -1.65 -17.80 31.29
CA ASP A 117 -2.91 -17.72 31.99
C ASP A 117 -3.22 -19.16 32.36
N TRP A 118 -3.03 -19.49 33.63
CA TRP A 118 -3.32 -20.82 34.16
C TRP A 118 -4.83 -21.10 34.19
N THR A 119 -5.65 -20.04 34.03
CA THR A 119 -7.11 -20.07 34.14
C THR A 119 -7.77 -21.06 33.16
N PRO A 120 -7.42 -21.08 31.85
CA PRO A 120 -7.95 -22.08 30.91
C PRO A 120 -7.51 -23.51 31.25
N SER A 121 -6.28 -23.70 31.74
CA SER A 121 -5.77 -25.02 32.16
C SER A 121 -6.50 -25.52 33.41
N ALA A 122 -6.74 -24.64 34.38
CA ALA A 122 -7.50 -24.96 35.59
C ALA A 122 -8.97 -25.27 35.27
N LEU A 123 -9.60 -24.46 34.41
CA LEU A 123 -10.98 -24.68 33.97
C LEU A 123 -11.11 -25.98 33.17
N GLY A 124 -10.13 -26.27 32.29
CA GLY A 124 -10.06 -27.54 31.55
C GLY A 124 -9.91 -28.74 32.48
N ALA A 125 -9.00 -28.68 33.45
CA ALA A 125 -8.83 -29.73 34.46
C ALA A 125 -10.11 -29.95 35.27
N LEU A 126 -10.79 -28.87 35.66
CA LEU A 126 -12.06 -28.94 36.41
C LEU A 126 -13.18 -29.60 35.59
N ILE A 127 -13.31 -29.28 34.30
CA ILE A 127 -14.28 -29.91 33.40
C ILE A 127 -13.98 -31.40 33.23
N ILE A 128 -12.71 -31.77 33.02
CA ILE A 128 -12.28 -33.16 32.90
C ILE A 128 -12.60 -33.94 34.17
N LEU A 129 -12.23 -33.40 35.33
CA LEU A 129 -12.48 -34.04 36.62
C LEU A 129 -13.97 -34.21 36.89
N GLY A 130 -14.78 -33.17 36.60
CA GLY A 130 -16.23 -33.21 36.74
C GLY A 130 -16.89 -34.27 35.86
N PHE A 131 -16.44 -34.40 34.61
CA PHE A 131 -16.94 -35.43 33.69
C PHE A 131 -16.69 -36.85 34.22
N PHE A 132 -15.47 -37.15 34.67
CA PHE A 132 -15.14 -38.46 35.21
C PHE A 132 -15.82 -38.75 36.55
N ALA A 133 -16.02 -37.74 37.40
CA ALA A 133 -16.78 -37.91 38.64
C ALA A 133 -18.24 -38.34 38.36
N VAL A 134 -18.90 -37.69 37.39
CA VAL A 134 -20.27 -38.07 37.00
C VAL A 134 -20.31 -39.47 36.40
N LEU A 135 -19.37 -39.81 35.51
CA LEU A 135 -19.25 -41.16 34.96
C LEU A 135 -19.04 -42.22 36.06
N GLY A 136 -18.14 -41.96 37.00
CA GLY A 136 -17.87 -42.86 38.13
C GLY A 136 -19.10 -43.09 39.00
N VAL A 137 -19.83 -42.01 39.33
CA VAL A 137 -21.11 -42.11 40.08
C VAL A 137 -22.15 -42.91 39.30
N MET A 138 -22.25 -42.72 37.98
CA MET A 138 -23.22 -43.45 37.15
C MET A 138 -22.91 -44.95 37.06
N VAL A 139 -21.63 -45.30 36.93
CA VAL A 139 -21.17 -46.71 36.91
C VAL A 139 -21.33 -47.37 38.28
N ALA A 140 -20.99 -46.67 39.37
CA ALA A 140 -21.08 -47.20 40.72
C ALA A 140 -22.53 -47.34 41.24
N ARG A 141 -23.49 -46.64 40.63
CA ARG A 141 -24.93 -46.72 40.95
C ARG A 141 -25.69 -47.72 40.08
N LYS A 142 -24.99 -48.49 39.25
CA LYS A 142 -25.53 -49.63 38.49
C LYS A 142 -25.28 -50.93 39.25
#